data_AF-A0A1Y1ZKB9-F1
#
_entry.id   AF-A0A1Y1ZKB9-F1
#
_cell.length_a   1.000
_cell.length_b   1.000
_cell.length_c   1.000
_cell.angle_alpha   90.00
_cell.angle_beta   90.00
_cell.angle_gamma   90.00
#
_symmetry.space_group_name_H-M   'P 1'
#
loop_
_entity.id
_entity.type
_entity.pdbx_description
1 polymer ?
#
loop_
_entity_poly.entity_id
_entity_poly.type
_entity_poly.pdbx_seq_one_letter_code
_entity_poly.pdbx_strand_id
1 'polypeptide(L)'
;MFGLFFLSTLSTFPIHLARAVSTPDDFSGIGQITVINSSDWRTADPKKDTVGCLDDHGQISLADCGTFARLKDYPWTLSSKIGNCSFTDKTMPTNNESWYGKSDHAWSCDPSYVAEIYDELYTIGGFPYTFLCWGDVACYYDAKTVPSKESPKSWLWQYRWGSQQRDITPGHTMIQLIWNKTGDLPKREDVVPAPGPRVFVNEKQTPLLQGQGIQ
;
A
#
# COMPACT_ATOMS: atom_id res chain seq x y z
N MET A 1 25.91 32.51 -59.46
CA MET A 1 26.15 31.79 -58.20
C MET A 1 25.40 32.53 -57.09
N PHE A 2 24.16 32.13 -56.81
CA PHE A 2 23.37 32.66 -55.70
C PHE A 2 23.34 31.60 -54.60
N GLY A 3 23.98 31.89 -53.47
CA GLY A 3 23.98 31.01 -52.30
C GLY A 3 22.75 31.24 -51.44
N LEU A 4 21.93 30.20 -51.27
CA LEU A 4 20.86 30.18 -50.26
C LEU A 4 21.45 29.81 -48.90
N PHE A 5 21.32 30.70 -47.93
CA PHE A 5 21.53 30.40 -46.52
C PHE A 5 20.24 29.82 -45.92
N PHE A 6 20.29 28.58 -45.43
CA PHE A 6 19.24 27.99 -44.60
C PHE A 6 19.49 28.37 -43.14
N LEU A 7 18.61 29.20 -42.56
CA LEU A 7 18.54 29.39 -41.10
C LEU A 7 17.73 28.24 -40.49
N SER A 8 18.38 27.43 -39.66
CA SER A 8 17.74 26.41 -38.84
C SER A 8 17.31 27.02 -37.51
N THR A 9 16.01 27.16 -37.27
CA THR A 9 15.45 27.64 -36.01
C THR A 9 15.26 26.46 -35.05
N LEU A 10 16.11 26.40 -34.01
CA LEU A 10 15.96 25.50 -32.87
C LEU A 10 14.73 25.93 -32.05
N SER A 11 13.63 25.19 -32.17
CA SER A 11 12.42 25.36 -31.37
C SER A 11 12.63 24.70 -29.99
N THR A 12 12.96 25.52 -28.99
CA THR A 12 13.00 25.10 -27.58
C THR A 12 11.58 25.01 -27.03
N PHE A 13 11.05 23.78 -26.90
CA PHE A 13 9.79 23.56 -26.20
C PHE A 13 10.02 23.66 -24.67
N PRO A 14 9.23 24.47 -23.95
CA PRO A 14 9.27 24.46 -22.49
C PRO A 14 8.74 23.12 -21.98
N ILE A 15 9.58 22.39 -21.25
CA ILE A 15 9.17 21.20 -20.49
C ILE A 15 8.35 21.69 -19.30
N HIS A 16 7.03 21.73 -19.46
CA HIS A 16 6.12 21.91 -18.34
C HIS A 16 6.09 20.60 -17.52
N LEU A 17 6.95 20.53 -16.50
CA LEU A 17 6.78 19.60 -15.39
C LEU A 17 5.50 19.98 -14.65
N ALA A 18 4.38 19.35 -15.04
CA ALA A 18 3.16 19.36 -14.24
C ALA A 18 3.46 18.64 -12.92
N ARG A 19 3.77 19.40 -11.87
CA ARG A 19 3.71 18.87 -10.51
C ARG A 19 2.23 18.72 -10.17
N ALA A 20 1.74 17.49 -10.19
CA ALA A 20 0.49 17.15 -9.53
C ALA A 20 0.60 17.62 -8.09
N VAL A 21 -0.24 18.58 -7.71
CA VAL A 21 -0.42 18.96 -6.31
C VAL A 21 -1.08 17.76 -5.66
N SER A 22 -0.31 16.99 -4.89
CA SER A 22 -0.86 15.93 -4.06
C SER A 22 -1.72 16.59 -2.99
N THR A 23 -3.03 16.50 -3.15
CA THR A 23 -3.96 16.66 -2.04
C THR A 23 -3.57 15.66 -0.95
N PRO A 24 -3.73 15.97 0.35
CA PRO A 24 -3.56 14.99 1.41
C PRO A 24 -4.29 13.71 0.99
N ASP A 25 -3.53 12.64 0.81
CA ASP A 25 -4.02 11.43 0.17
C ASP A 25 -5.26 10.92 0.93
N ASP A 26 -6.40 10.94 0.25
CA ASP A 26 -7.72 10.77 0.84
C ASP A 26 -7.97 9.31 1.21
N PHE A 27 -7.37 8.88 2.32
CA PHE A 27 -7.63 7.61 2.98
C PHE A 27 -8.89 7.68 3.85
N SER A 28 -10.00 7.99 3.18
CA SER A 28 -11.34 7.98 3.73
C SER A 28 -12.32 7.32 2.76
N GLY A 29 -13.54 7.11 3.24
CA GLY A 29 -14.63 6.66 2.40
C GLY A 29 -14.54 5.16 2.07
N ILE A 30 -14.93 4.85 0.83
CA ILE A 30 -14.98 3.52 0.26
C ILE A 30 -13.93 3.44 -0.84
N GLY A 31 -13.21 2.32 -0.91
CA GLY A 31 -12.16 2.14 -1.89
C GLY A 31 -11.79 0.69 -2.15
N GLN A 32 -11.01 0.48 -3.19
CA GLN A 32 -10.34 -0.78 -3.49
C GLN A 32 -8.86 -0.66 -3.17
N ILE A 33 -8.20 -1.78 -2.90
CA ILE A 33 -6.76 -1.81 -2.63
C ILE A 33 -6.06 -2.49 -3.78
N THR A 34 -5.31 -1.73 -4.56
CA THR A 34 -4.41 -2.28 -5.59
C THR A 34 -3.13 -2.75 -4.95
N VAL A 35 -2.63 -3.89 -5.41
CA VAL A 35 -1.35 -4.46 -4.99
C VAL A 35 -0.35 -4.30 -6.12
N ILE A 36 0.78 -3.66 -5.82
CA ILE A 36 1.88 -3.50 -6.77
C ILE A 36 3.13 -4.25 -6.29
N ASN A 37 3.88 -4.80 -7.24
CA ASN A 37 5.20 -5.39 -7.00
C ASN A 37 6.27 -4.30 -7.19
N SER A 38 6.57 -3.59 -6.11
CA SER A 38 7.64 -2.60 -6.07
C SER A 38 8.33 -2.61 -4.71
N SER A 39 9.66 -2.57 -4.75
CA SER A 39 10.53 -2.42 -3.57
C SER A 39 10.99 -0.96 -3.37
N ASP A 40 10.56 -0.04 -4.22
CA ASP A 40 10.88 1.39 -4.12
C ASP A 40 9.68 2.26 -4.52
N TRP A 41 9.09 2.93 -3.53
CA TRP A 41 7.97 3.86 -3.71
C TRP A 41 8.26 5.02 -4.66
N ARG A 42 9.54 5.38 -4.86
CA ARG A 42 9.95 6.50 -5.73
C ARG A 42 9.85 6.14 -7.21
N THR A 43 10.04 4.86 -7.54
CA THR A 43 10.00 4.36 -8.91
C THR A 43 8.77 3.51 -9.19
N ALA A 44 7.92 3.28 -8.19
CA ALA A 44 6.64 2.58 -8.33
C ALA A 44 5.77 3.21 -9.44
N ASP A 45 5.26 2.38 -10.33
CA ASP A 45 4.35 2.74 -11.41
C ASP A 45 3.17 1.74 -11.42
N PRO A 46 2.00 2.12 -10.87
CA PRO A 46 0.83 1.24 -10.81
C PRO A 46 0.37 0.74 -12.18
N LYS A 47 0.71 1.41 -13.28
CA LYS A 47 0.35 0.93 -14.63
C LYS A 47 1.17 -0.28 -15.07
N LYS A 48 2.38 -0.45 -14.52
CA LYS A 48 3.32 -1.52 -14.88
C LYS A 48 3.46 -2.56 -13.79
N ASP A 49 3.39 -2.11 -12.54
CA ASP A 49 3.76 -2.91 -11.37
C ASP A 49 2.55 -3.58 -10.72
N THR A 50 1.32 -3.30 -11.18
CA THR A 50 0.11 -3.94 -10.62
C THR A 50 0.16 -5.43 -10.84
N VAL A 51 0.04 -6.17 -9.74
CA VAL A 51 0.00 -7.65 -9.71
C VAL A 51 -1.34 -8.18 -9.20
N GLY A 52 -2.26 -7.30 -8.83
CA GLY A 52 -3.60 -7.65 -8.39
C GLY A 52 -4.23 -6.59 -7.50
N CYS A 53 -5.18 -7.03 -6.68
CA CYS A 53 -5.88 -6.24 -5.68
C CYS A 53 -6.21 -7.12 -4.47
N LEU A 54 -6.55 -6.52 -3.33
CA LEU A 54 -7.08 -7.29 -2.21
C LEU A 54 -8.54 -7.66 -2.46
N ASP A 55 -8.89 -8.91 -2.21
CA ASP A 55 -10.27 -9.40 -2.24
C ASP A 55 -11.01 -9.15 -0.93
N ASP A 56 -12.31 -9.43 -0.87
CA ASP A 56 -13.11 -9.19 0.34
C ASP A 56 -12.65 -10.03 1.55
N HIS A 57 -11.80 -11.03 1.37
CA HIS A 57 -11.18 -11.80 2.46
C HIS A 57 -9.80 -11.27 2.85
N GLY A 58 -9.28 -10.24 2.18
CA GLY A 58 -7.95 -9.70 2.43
C GLY A 58 -6.81 -10.42 1.70
N GLN A 59 -7.13 -11.34 0.77
CA GLN A 59 -6.12 -12.03 -0.04
C GLN A 59 -5.79 -11.23 -1.29
N ILE A 60 -4.57 -11.35 -1.79
CA ILE A 60 -4.19 -10.78 -3.09
C ILE A 60 -4.86 -11.64 -4.18
N SER A 61 -5.60 -11.01 -5.09
CA SER A 61 -6.37 -11.66 -6.16
C SER A 61 -6.14 -10.96 -7.51
N LEU A 62 -6.24 -11.72 -8.60
CA LEU A 62 -6.15 -11.18 -9.97
C LEU A 62 -7.46 -10.56 -10.48
N ALA A 63 -8.60 -10.94 -9.92
CA ALA A 63 -9.90 -10.61 -10.51
C ALA A 63 -10.94 -10.13 -9.49
N ASP A 64 -10.91 -10.65 -8.27
CA ASP A 64 -11.95 -10.42 -7.27
C ASP A 64 -11.60 -9.24 -6.36
N CYS A 65 -11.53 -8.03 -6.91
CA CYS A 65 -11.18 -6.85 -6.11
C CYS A 65 -12.28 -6.50 -5.11
N GLY A 66 -11.96 -6.66 -3.83
CA GLY A 66 -12.83 -6.35 -2.72
C GLY A 66 -13.04 -4.85 -2.58
N THR A 67 -14.13 -4.50 -1.89
CA THR A 67 -14.43 -3.11 -1.54
C THR A 67 -14.31 -2.94 -0.05
N PHE A 68 -13.53 -1.94 0.34
CA PHE A 68 -13.19 -1.69 1.73
C PHE A 68 -13.73 -0.34 2.17
N ALA A 69 -14.07 -0.25 3.44
CA ALA A 69 -14.40 0.98 4.12
C ALA A 69 -13.54 1.08 5.38
N ARG A 70 -13.00 2.26 5.63
CA ARG A 70 -12.36 2.54 6.91
C ARG A 70 -13.44 2.69 7.98
N LEU A 71 -13.34 1.91 9.04
CA LEU A 71 -14.23 2.02 10.18
C LEU A 71 -14.08 3.40 10.81
N LYS A 72 -15.22 3.96 11.17
CA LYS A 72 -15.26 5.30 11.75
C LYS A 72 -15.03 5.31 13.25
N ASP A 73 -15.50 4.27 13.91
CA ASP A 73 -15.35 4.08 15.33
C ASP A 73 -14.23 3.05 15.56
N TYR A 74 -13.70 2.98 16.79
CA TYR A 74 -12.63 2.04 17.16
C TYR A 74 -12.97 0.62 16.65
N PRO A 75 -12.01 -0.11 16.02
CA PRO A 75 -10.56 0.12 16.03
C PRO A 75 -10.00 0.94 14.86
N TRP A 76 -10.83 1.65 14.08
CA TRP A 76 -10.40 2.46 12.92
C TRP A 76 -9.68 1.67 11.81
N THR A 77 -9.81 0.34 11.80
CA THR A 77 -9.27 -0.53 10.75
C THR A 77 -10.08 -0.43 9.46
N LEU A 78 -9.60 -1.11 8.42
CA LEU A 78 -10.40 -1.42 7.23
C LEU A 78 -11.37 -2.57 7.50
N SER A 79 -12.52 -2.50 6.87
CA SER A 79 -13.51 -3.57 6.83
C SER A 79 -13.93 -3.81 5.39
N SER A 80 -14.19 -5.07 5.05
CA SER A 80 -14.84 -5.46 3.81
C SER A 80 -16.30 -5.84 4.08
N LYS A 81 -17.01 -6.31 3.06
CA LYS A 81 -18.35 -6.90 3.25
C LYS A 81 -18.36 -8.18 4.11
N ILE A 82 -17.20 -8.81 4.31
CA ILE A 82 -17.06 -10.04 5.10
C ILE A 82 -16.91 -9.70 6.58
N GLY A 83 -16.15 -8.66 6.91
CA GLY A 83 -15.90 -8.27 8.29
C GLY A 83 -14.71 -7.32 8.45
N ASN A 84 -14.20 -7.24 9.67
CA ASN A 84 -13.06 -6.40 9.99
C ASN A 84 -11.77 -7.05 9.51
N CYS A 85 -10.86 -6.26 8.98
CA CYS A 85 -9.60 -6.74 8.46
C CYS A 85 -8.48 -6.59 9.49
N SER A 86 -7.63 -7.61 9.61
CA SER A 86 -6.65 -7.74 10.69
C SER A 86 -5.48 -8.67 10.35
N PHE A 87 -4.30 -8.42 10.95
CA PHE A 87 -3.17 -9.36 10.99
C PHE A 87 -3.18 -10.26 12.24
N THR A 88 -4.17 -10.12 13.14
CA THR A 88 -4.24 -10.86 14.40
C THR A 88 -5.11 -12.13 14.34
N ASP A 89 -5.65 -12.47 13.16
CA ASP A 89 -6.38 -13.73 12.96
C ASP A 89 -5.43 -14.95 13.04
N LYS A 90 -5.48 -15.63 14.19
CA LYS A 90 -4.65 -16.80 14.48
C LYS A 90 -4.99 -18.04 13.65
N THR A 91 -6.12 -18.05 12.95
CA THR A 91 -6.49 -19.13 12.03
C THR A 91 -5.82 -19.00 10.67
N MET A 92 -5.32 -17.80 10.33
CA MET A 92 -4.59 -17.54 9.10
C MET A 92 -3.17 -18.10 9.15
N PRO A 93 -2.60 -18.52 8.00
CA PRO A 93 -1.24 -19.05 7.95
C PRO A 93 -0.22 -18.00 8.38
N THR A 94 0.84 -18.46 9.06
CA THR A 94 1.95 -17.60 9.43
C THR A 94 3.01 -17.53 8.32
N ASN A 95 3.81 -16.46 8.30
CA ASN A 95 4.94 -16.29 7.38
C ASN A 95 6.18 -17.08 7.83
N ASN A 96 6.04 -18.40 7.98
CA ASN A 96 7.04 -19.27 8.62
C ASN A 96 8.43 -19.29 7.96
N GLU A 97 8.56 -18.78 6.73
CA GLU A 97 9.82 -18.65 5.98
C GLU A 97 10.58 -17.35 6.31
N SER A 98 9.89 -16.31 6.81
CA SER A 98 10.51 -15.06 7.23
C SER A 98 11.19 -15.21 8.59
N TRP A 99 12.46 -14.79 8.70
CA TRP A 99 13.19 -14.89 9.96
C TRP A 99 12.53 -14.07 11.08
N TYR A 100 12.13 -12.85 10.76
CA TYR A 100 11.53 -11.90 11.71
C TYR A 100 10.00 -11.92 11.68
N GLY A 101 9.38 -12.29 10.55
CA GLY A 101 7.92 -12.37 10.38
C GLY A 101 7.31 -13.75 10.63
N LYS A 102 8.08 -14.78 11.02
CA LYS A 102 7.60 -16.16 11.21
C LYS A 102 6.37 -16.37 12.09
N SER A 103 6.08 -15.42 12.98
CA SER A 103 4.94 -15.46 13.88
C SER A 103 3.78 -14.56 13.45
N ASP A 104 3.96 -13.74 12.41
CA ASP A 104 2.89 -12.89 11.89
C ASP A 104 1.90 -13.75 11.10
N HIS A 105 0.61 -13.54 11.35
CA HIS A 105 -0.46 -14.17 10.58
C HIS A 105 -0.77 -13.36 9.33
N ALA A 106 -1.31 -14.01 8.31
CA ALA A 106 -1.70 -13.33 7.08
C ALA A 106 -2.86 -12.36 7.34
N TRP A 107 -2.87 -11.26 6.59
CA TRP A 107 -4.00 -10.33 6.55
C TRP A 107 -5.26 -11.09 6.14
N SER A 108 -6.33 -10.86 6.88
CA SER A 108 -7.64 -11.42 6.56
C SER A 108 -8.75 -10.49 7.00
N CYS A 109 -9.94 -10.63 6.40
CA CYS A 109 -11.16 -9.97 6.85
C CYS A 109 -12.17 -11.01 7.31
N ASP A 110 -12.56 -10.94 8.59
CA ASP A 110 -13.48 -11.88 9.24
C ASP A 110 -14.35 -11.15 10.28
N PRO A 111 -15.65 -11.48 10.42
CA PRO A 111 -16.51 -10.80 11.39
C PRO A 111 -16.22 -11.18 12.86
N SER A 112 -15.54 -12.29 13.09
CA SER A 112 -15.23 -12.85 14.41
C SER A 112 -13.96 -12.26 15.02
N TYR A 113 -13.11 -11.63 14.20
CA TYR A 113 -11.86 -11.04 14.63
C TYR A 113 -12.02 -9.52 14.80
N VAL A 114 -11.70 -9.06 16.00
CA VAL A 114 -11.64 -7.63 16.31
C VAL A 114 -10.21 -7.18 16.02
N ALA A 115 -10.05 -6.36 14.99
CA ALA A 115 -8.78 -5.70 14.74
C ALA A 115 -8.36 -4.89 15.98
N GLU A 116 -7.08 -4.90 16.30
CA GLU A 116 -6.53 -4.08 17.36
C GLU A 116 -5.97 -2.78 16.78
N ILE A 117 -5.59 -1.83 17.63
CA ILE A 117 -5.04 -0.53 17.17
C ILE A 117 -3.78 -0.68 16.30
N TYR A 118 -3.05 -1.79 16.47
CA TYR A 118 -1.85 -2.09 15.69
C TYR A 118 -2.14 -2.66 14.29
N ASP A 119 -3.40 -3.01 14.01
CA ASP A 119 -3.89 -3.41 12.69
C ASP A 119 -4.33 -2.20 11.84
N GLU A 120 -4.30 -0.99 12.42
CA GLU A 120 -4.67 0.22 11.69
C GLU A 120 -3.69 0.47 10.53
N LEU A 121 -4.25 0.51 9.32
CA LEU A 121 -3.57 1.06 8.16
C LEU A 121 -3.78 2.58 8.12
N TYR A 122 -2.79 3.31 7.64
CA TYR A 122 -2.86 4.76 7.45
C TYR A 122 -2.02 5.17 6.25
N THR A 123 -2.01 6.46 5.92
CA THR A 123 -1.27 7.01 4.80
C THR A 123 -0.32 8.09 5.26
N ILE A 124 0.80 8.24 4.55
CA ILE A 124 1.82 9.25 4.85
C ILE A 124 1.90 10.21 3.68
N GLY A 125 1.91 11.51 3.96
CA GLY A 125 2.02 12.53 2.92
C GLY A 125 3.40 12.55 2.25
N GLY A 126 3.43 12.94 0.98
CA GLY A 126 4.67 13.10 0.19
C GLY A 126 4.98 11.94 -0.74
N PHE A 127 4.20 10.85 -0.70
CA PHE A 127 4.26 9.79 -1.70
C PHE A 127 3.61 10.21 -3.03
N PRO A 128 3.99 9.57 -4.15
CA PRO A 128 3.33 9.79 -5.45
C PRO A 128 1.93 9.17 -5.53
N TYR A 129 1.62 8.24 -4.63
CA TYR A 129 0.32 7.55 -4.52
C TYR A 129 -0.06 7.39 -3.06
N THR A 130 -1.35 7.13 -2.82
CA THR A 130 -1.91 6.83 -1.49
C THR A 130 -1.49 5.44 -1.01
N PHE A 131 -0.22 5.27 -0.64
CA PHE A 131 0.28 4.01 -0.08
C PHE A 131 -0.27 3.77 1.32
N LEU A 132 -0.77 2.56 1.56
CA LEU A 132 -1.19 2.10 2.88
C LEU A 132 0.01 1.62 3.66
N CYS A 133 0.25 2.25 4.80
CA CYS A 133 1.31 1.94 5.75
C CYS A 133 0.72 1.40 7.04
N TRP A 134 1.54 0.74 7.84
CA TRP A 134 1.19 0.12 9.12
C TRP A 134 2.28 0.40 10.17
N GLY A 135 1.92 0.26 11.44
CA GLY A 135 2.84 0.52 12.55
C GLY A 135 3.30 1.98 12.60
N ASP A 136 4.61 2.21 12.74
CA ASP A 136 5.16 3.57 12.85
C ASP A 136 5.24 4.29 11.50
N VAL A 137 5.89 3.67 10.50
CA VAL A 137 6.09 4.23 9.14
C VAL A 137 6.27 3.16 8.05
N ALA A 138 5.92 1.89 8.30
CA ALA A 138 6.21 0.79 7.37
C ALA A 138 5.17 0.72 6.24
N CYS A 139 5.60 0.78 4.98
CA CYS A 139 4.70 0.85 3.82
C CYS A 139 4.88 -0.31 2.81
N TYR A 140 5.65 -1.32 3.18
CA TYR A 140 5.84 -2.53 2.40
C TYR A 140 5.31 -3.74 3.16
N TYR A 141 4.96 -4.75 2.37
CA TYR A 141 4.39 -6.00 2.81
C TYR A 141 5.10 -7.16 2.12
N ASP A 142 4.94 -8.33 2.72
CA ASP A 142 5.53 -9.58 2.26
C ASP A 142 4.41 -10.45 1.66
N ALA A 143 4.64 -10.99 0.47
CA ALA A 143 3.83 -12.04 -0.12
C ALA A 143 4.72 -13.15 -0.66
N LYS A 144 4.40 -14.40 -0.34
CA LYS A 144 5.18 -15.56 -0.81
C LYS A 144 5.30 -15.59 -2.34
N THR A 145 4.18 -15.40 -3.03
CA THR A 145 4.16 -15.26 -4.50
C THR A 145 3.08 -14.26 -4.89
N VAL A 146 3.26 -13.55 -6.00
CA VAL A 146 2.14 -12.81 -6.59
C VAL A 146 1.17 -13.80 -7.26
N PRO A 147 -0.14 -13.51 -7.26
CA PRO A 147 -1.11 -14.35 -7.94
C PRO A 147 -0.79 -14.58 -9.43
N SER A 148 -1.09 -15.78 -9.92
CA SER A 148 -1.00 -16.18 -11.33
C SER A 148 -2.29 -16.84 -11.78
N LYS A 149 -2.41 -17.22 -13.05
CA LYS A 149 -3.60 -17.95 -13.54
C LYS A 149 -3.74 -19.32 -12.87
N GLU A 150 -2.63 -19.94 -12.50
CA GLU A 150 -2.54 -21.25 -11.88
C GLU A 150 -2.74 -21.18 -10.36
N SER A 151 -2.36 -20.06 -9.73
CA SER A 151 -2.60 -19.76 -8.32
C SER A 151 -3.22 -18.36 -8.19
N PRO A 152 -4.54 -18.22 -8.34
CA PRO A 152 -5.21 -16.92 -8.51
C PRO A 152 -5.26 -16.08 -7.24
N LYS A 153 -4.84 -16.64 -6.09
CA LYS A 153 -4.80 -15.96 -4.81
C LYS A 153 -3.47 -16.13 -4.11
N SER A 154 -3.14 -15.16 -3.26
CA SER A 154 -1.97 -15.21 -2.38
C SER A 154 -2.23 -14.48 -1.07
N TRP A 155 -1.48 -14.87 -0.05
CA TRP A 155 -1.53 -14.28 1.28
C TRP A 155 -0.60 -13.06 1.38
N LEU A 156 -0.97 -12.14 2.26
CA LEU A 156 -0.28 -10.89 2.54
C LEU A 156 0.16 -10.89 4.00
N TRP A 157 1.41 -10.56 4.27
CA TRP A 157 1.95 -10.38 5.62
C TRP A 157 2.60 -9.02 5.78
N GLN A 158 2.76 -8.59 7.02
CA GLN A 158 3.66 -7.48 7.36
C GLN A 158 5.10 -7.85 7.00
N TYR A 159 5.81 -6.96 6.29
CA TYR A 159 7.22 -7.18 6.01
C TYR A 159 8.10 -6.74 7.19
N ARG A 160 8.84 -7.68 7.75
CA ARG A 160 9.82 -7.46 8.82
C ARG A 160 11.24 -7.78 8.35
N TRP A 161 12.20 -7.01 8.82
CA TRP A 161 13.62 -7.20 8.51
C TRP A 161 14.49 -6.96 9.74
N GLY A 162 15.75 -7.40 9.68
CA GLY A 162 16.72 -7.21 10.76
C GLY A 162 18.10 -7.72 10.38
N SER A 163 18.99 -7.86 11.36
CA SER A 163 20.39 -8.23 11.12
C SER A 163 20.58 -9.56 10.37
N GLN A 164 19.72 -10.55 10.60
CA GLN A 164 19.77 -11.88 10.00
C GLN A 164 19.03 -11.98 8.65
N GLN A 165 18.21 -10.98 8.31
CA GLN A 165 17.44 -10.91 7.08
C GLN A 165 17.20 -9.42 6.77
N ARG A 166 18.10 -8.81 6.00
CA ARG A 166 18.06 -7.37 5.68
C ARG A 166 17.22 -7.02 4.45
N ASP A 167 16.75 -8.03 3.74
CA ASP A 167 15.97 -7.91 2.52
C ASP A 167 14.71 -8.77 2.64
N ILE A 168 13.87 -8.75 1.61
CA ILE A 168 12.69 -9.61 1.53
C ILE A 168 13.06 -11.08 1.75
N THR A 169 12.13 -11.82 2.35
CA THR A 169 12.27 -13.26 2.59
C THR A 169 12.65 -13.97 1.28
N PRO A 170 13.70 -14.82 1.24
CA PRO A 170 14.11 -15.47 0.00
C PRO A 170 12.96 -16.24 -0.66
N GLY A 171 12.69 -15.94 -1.93
CA GLY A 171 11.58 -16.54 -2.68
C GLY A 171 10.25 -15.80 -2.54
N HIS A 172 10.17 -14.78 -1.67
CA HIS A 172 9.00 -13.92 -1.53
C HIS A 172 9.12 -12.66 -2.39
N THR A 173 8.03 -11.92 -2.47
CA THR A 173 7.89 -10.67 -3.21
C THR A 173 7.58 -9.55 -2.23
N MET A 174 8.32 -8.45 -2.34
CA MET A 174 8.02 -7.20 -1.64
C MET A 174 6.95 -6.44 -2.40
N ILE A 175 5.86 -6.09 -1.74
CA ILE A 175 4.73 -5.41 -2.37
C ILE A 175 4.32 -4.16 -1.60
N GLN A 176 3.62 -3.27 -2.30
CA GLN A 176 2.98 -2.10 -1.71
C GLN A 176 1.48 -2.11 -2.01
N LEU A 177 0.71 -1.52 -1.10
CA LEU A 177 -0.73 -1.41 -1.21
C LEU A 177 -1.11 0.03 -1.52
N ILE A 178 -1.95 0.24 -2.53
CA ILE A 178 -2.45 1.55 -2.94
C ILE A 178 -3.95 1.62 -2.70
N TRP A 179 -4.38 2.63 -1.96
CA TRP A 179 -5.79 2.95 -1.81
C TRP A 179 -6.32 3.65 -3.06
N ASN A 180 -7.32 3.05 -3.70
CA ASN A 180 -8.08 3.67 -4.77
C ASN A 180 -9.47 4.00 -4.26
N LYS A 181 -9.67 5.26 -3.86
CA LYS A 181 -10.97 5.73 -3.41
C LYS A 181 -11.99 5.64 -4.56
N THR A 182 -13.09 4.95 -4.32
CA THR A 182 -14.19 4.75 -5.29
C THR A 182 -15.49 5.43 -4.85
N GLY A 183 -15.60 5.85 -3.60
CA GLY A 183 -16.76 6.58 -3.11
C GLY A 183 -16.56 7.20 -1.74
N ASP A 184 -17.51 8.04 -1.33
CA ASP A 184 -17.57 8.61 0.00
C ASP A 184 -18.44 7.76 0.93
N LEU A 185 -18.05 7.68 2.20
CA LEU A 185 -18.98 7.28 3.25
C LEU A 185 -19.87 8.49 3.63
N PRO A 186 -21.09 8.28 4.15
CA PRO A 186 -21.92 9.37 4.64
C PRO A 186 -21.14 10.25 5.62
N LYS A 187 -20.96 11.53 5.27
CA LYS A 187 -20.30 12.52 6.13
C LYS A 187 -21.10 12.61 7.44
N ARG A 188 -20.45 12.43 8.60
CA ARG A 188 -21.08 12.79 9.89
C ARG A 188 -21.01 14.32 9.98
N GLU A 189 -22.11 14.95 10.33
CA GLU A 189 -22.17 16.42 10.47
C GLU A 189 -21.30 16.95 11.63
N ASP A 190 -20.92 16.08 12.58
CA ASP A 190 -20.28 16.49 13.85
C ASP A 190 -18.84 15.97 14.08
N VAL A 191 -18.17 15.41 13.07
CA VAL A 191 -16.78 14.93 13.25
C VAL A 191 -15.81 16.01 12.84
N VAL A 192 -15.09 16.57 13.83
CA VAL A 192 -13.90 17.38 13.58
C VAL A 192 -12.95 16.55 12.72
N PRO A 193 -12.48 17.07 11.56
CA PRO A 193 -11.55 16.35 10.71
C PRO A 193 -10.39 15.83 11.56
N ALA A 194 -10.14 14.52 11.48
CA ALA A 194 -8.96 13.95 12.13
C ALA A 194 -7.74 14.74 11.60
N PRO A 195 -6.81 15.16 12.49
CA PRO A 195 -5.61 15.85 12.05
C PRO A 195 -4.94 14.99 10.98
N GLY A 196 -4.65 15.60 9.83
CA GLY A 196 -4.04 14.92 8.69
C GLY A 196 -2.69 14.26 9.04
N PRO A 197 -2.07 13.55 8.09
CA PRO A 197 -0.84 12.80 8.34
C PRO A 197 0.19 13.64 9.10
N ARG A 198 0.55 13.19 10.30
CA ARG A 198 1.52 13.87 11.17
C ARG A 198 2.96 13.68 10.70
N VAL A 199 3.15 12.84 9.67
CA VAL A 199 4.44 12.47 9.10
C VAL A 199 4.41 12.82 7.62
N PHE A 200 5.47 13.47 7.16
CA PHE A 200 5.75 13.73 5.76
C PHE A 200 7.05 12.99 5.39
N VAL A 201 7.02 12.24 4.30
CA VAL A 201 8.21 11.56 3.80
C VAL A 201 9.11 12.53 3.06
N ASN A 202 10.41 12.47 3.36
CA ASN A 202 11.47 12.97 2.50
C ASN A 202 12.45 11.84 2.13
N GLU A 203 13.25 12.04 1.08
CA GLU A 203 14.14 11.01 0.51
C GLU A 203 15.10 10.36 1.52
N LYS A 204 15.42 11.06 2.62
CA LYS A 204 16.35 10.58 3.66
C LYS A 204 15.74 9.54 4.61
N GLN A 205 14.41 9.33 4.58
CA GLN A 205 13.70 8.42 5.49
C GLN A 205 13.48 7.02 4.91
N THR A 206 14.00 6.72 3.71
CA THR A 206 13.79 5.46 2.97
C THR A 206 13.96 4.17 3.81
N PRO A 207 15.01 4.01 4.65
CA PRO A 207 15.18 2.77 5.42
C PRO A 207 14.08 2.50 6.45
N LEU A 208 13.44 3.56 6.99
CA LEU A 208 12.36 3.41 7.96
C LEU A 208 11.07 2.94 7.28
N LEU A 209 10.88 3.32 6.02
CA LEU A 209 9.69 2.98 5.25
C LEU A 209 9.64 1.52 4.85
N GLN A 210 10.82 0.88 4.75
CA GLN A 210 10.98 -0.49 4.25
C GLN A 210 10.31 -1.54 5.13
N GLY A 211 10.04 -1.28 6.41
CA GLY A 211 9.43 -2.26 7.31
C GLY A 211 9.88 -2.05 8.75
N GLN A 212 9.28 -2.78 9.69
CA GLN A 212 9.71 -2.72 11.08
C GLN A 212 11.05 -3.46 11.27
N GLY A 213 12.13 -2.69 11.42
CA GLY A 213 13.44 -3.22 11.73
C GLY A 213 13.47 -3.81 13.14
N ILE A 214 13.77 -5.10 13.25
CA ILE A 214 13.96 -5.79 14.52
C ILE A 214 15.47 -5.83 14.82
N GLN A 215 15.86 -5.21 15.95
CA GLN A 215 17.24 -5.17 16.42
C GLN A 215 17.65 -6.50 17.07
#